data_AF-A0A8H3KVA9-F1
#
_entry.id   AF-A0A8H3KVA9-F1
#
_cell.length_a   1.000
_cell.length_b   1.000
_cell.length_c   1.000
_cell.angle_alpha   90.00
_cell.angle_beta   90.00
_cell.angle_gamma   90.00
#
_symmetry.space_group_name_H-M   'P 1'
#
loop_
_entity.id
_entity.type
_entity.pdbx_description
1 polymer ?
#
loop_
_entity_poly.entity_id
_entity_poly.type
_entity_poly.pdbx_seq_one_letter_code
_entity_poly.pdbx_strand_id
1 'polypeptide(L)'
;MAIKKKQVISQSSKTRKGPMGYDEPRLTYDVLIRYLLEPGELEEDSKRRATDKNWSPQVYHIKKLLVQKNQPVLYWLIDNEGNSPERSFVHEELLVIPHDTELPPQWVLTS
;
A
#
# COMPACT_ATOMS: atom_id res chain seq x y z
N MET A 1 -13.20 -32.42 14.77
CA MET A 1 -11.91 -31.69 14.69
C MET A 1 -12.20 -30.21 14.83
N ALA A 2 -11.74 -29.55 15.90
CA ALA A 2 -12.02 -28.13 16.16
C ALA A 2 -10.79 -27.29 15.81
N ILE A 3 -10.91 -26.39 14.82
CA ILE A 3 -9.83 -25.46 14.45
C ILE A 3 -9.97 -24.21 15.32
N LYS A 4 -9.07 -24.08 16.31
CA LYS A 4 -8.99 -22.93 17.20
C LYS A 4 -8.53 -21.71 16.38
N LYS A 5 -9.40 -20.72 16.19
CA LYS A 5 -9.07 -19.43 15.56
C LYS A 5 -7.98 -18.76 16.39
N LYS A 6 -6.79 -18.61 15.81
CA LYS A 6 -5.64 -17.94 16.43
C LYS A 6 -5.95 -16.44 16.42
N GLN A 7 -6.29 -15.86 17.58
CA GLN A 7 -6.46 -14.42 17.74
C GLN A 7 -5.14 -13.73 17.39
N VAL A 8 -5.14 -12.98 16.30
CA VAL A 8 -4.08 -12.05 15.93
C VAL A 8 -4.11 -10.93 16.97
N ILE A 9 -3.05 -10.83 17.76
CA ILE A 9 -2.89 -9.74 18.73
C ILE A 9 -2.56 -8.49 17.90
N SER A 10 -3.55 -7.61 17.76
CA SER A 10 -3.34 -6.27 17.22
C SER A 10 -2.33 -5.54 18.12
N GLN A 11 -1.13 -5.28 17.61
CA GLN A 11 -0.20 -4.36 18.28
C GLN A 11 -0.86 -2.99 18.27
N SER A 12 -0.97 -2.35 19.45
CA SER A 12 -1.57 -1.02 19.54
C SER A 12 -0.84 -0.07 18.59
N SER A 13 -1.62 0.66 17.78
CA SER A 13 -1.08 1.65 16.87
C SER A 13 -0.26 2.65 17.67
N LYS A 14 1.03 2.78 17.36
CA LYS A 14 1.85 3.84 17.94
C LYS A 14 1.24 5.17 17.51
N THR A 15 1.13 6.12 18.43
CA THR A 15 0.74 7.49 18.09
C THR A 15 1.73 8.03 17.06
N ARG A 16 1.25 8.33 15.84
CA ARG A 16 2.07 8.97 14.81
C ARG A 16 2.61 10.30 15.35
N LYS A 17 3.92 10.50 15.22
CA LYS A 17 4.58 11.76 15.56
C LYS A 17 4.81 12.53 14.26
N GLY A 18 4.29 13.75 14.19
CA GLY A 18 4.51 14.63 13.03
C GLY A 18 3.27 15.44 12.64
N PRO A 19 3.39 16.33 11.64
CA PRO A 19 2.26 17.02 11.05
C PRO A 19 1.28 16.00 10.44
N MET A 20 -0.02 16.26 10.57
CA MET A 20 -1.08 15.33 10.15
C MET A 20 -2.21 16.09 9.46
N GLY A 21 -2.72 15.51 8.38
CA GLY A 21 -3.81 16.11 7.62
C GLY A 21 -3.32 17.24 6.71
N TYR A 22 -3.69 18.48 7.02
CA TYR A 22 -3.38 19.61 6.14
C TYR A 22 -1.88 19.91 6.04
N ASP A 23 -1.16 19.72 7.14
CA ASP A 23 0.27 19.98 7.27
C ASP A 23 1.14 18.79 6.81
N GLU A 24 0.52 17.63 6.51
CA GLU A 24 1.23 16.44 6.05
C GLU A 24 1.72 16.64 4.60
N PRO A 25 3.01 16.35 4.29
CA PRO A 25 3.52 16.38 2.93
C PRO A 25 2.71 15.44 2.04
N ARG A 26 2.16 15.97 0.95
CA ARG A 26 1.32 15.21 0.04
C ARG A 26 2.12 14.72 -1.14
N LEU A 27 1.84 13.49 -1.56
CA LEU A 27 2.33 13.00 -2.84
C LEU A 27 1.64 13.76 -3.97
N THR A 28 2.42 14.12 -4.99
CA THR A 28 1.91 14.74 -6.20
C THR A 28 1.25 13.70 -7.11
N TYR A 29 0.36 14.11 -8.00
CA TYR A 29 -0.39 13.17 -8.84
C TYR A 29 0.45 12.48 -9.94
N ASP A 30 1.63 13.03 -10.25
CA ASP A 30 2.54 12.56 -11.29
C ASP A 30 3.44 11.40 -10.84
N VAL A 31 3.53 11.12 -9.53
CA VAL A 31 4.39 10.04 -9.05
C VAL A 31 3.81 8.64 -9.31
N LEU A 32 4.71 7.68 -9.55
CA LEU A 32 4.39 6.26 -9.59
C LEU A 32 4.47 5.66 -8.19
N ILE A 33 3.51 4.81 -7.84
CA ILE A 33 3.37 4.28 -6.48
C ILE A 33 3.14 2.77 -6.49
N ARG A 34 3.78 2.06 -5.56
CA ARG A 34 3.37 0.71 -5.13
C ARG A 34 2.73 0.79 -3.76
N TYR A 35 1.72 -0.03 -3.50
CA TYR A 35 1.08 -0.08 -2.18
C TYR A 35 1.49 -1.34 -1.41
N LEU A 36 1.38 -1.29 -0.09
CA LEU A 36 1.68 -2.41 0.79
C LEU A 36 0.53 -3.42 0.77
N LEU A 37 0.83 -4.64 0.36
CA LEU A 37 -0.15 -5.74 0.35
C LEU A 37 -0.46 -6.21 1.78
N GLU A 38 -1.74 -6.43 2.04
CA GLU A 38 -2.19 -7.09 3.26
C GLU A 38 -1.94 -8.61 3.19
N PRO A 39 -1.74 -9.26 4.35
CA PRO A 39 -1.65 -10.73 4.40
C PRO A 39 -2.95 -11.34 3.86
N GLY A 40 -2.85 -12.05 2.73
CA GLY A 40 -3.99 -12.70 2.07
C GLY A 40 -4.57 -11.95 0.86
N GLU A 41 -4.08 -10.75 0.51
CA GLU A 41 -4.46 -10.09 -0.77
C GLU A 41 -3.88 -10.83 -2.00
N LEU A 42 -2.82 -11.62 -1.83
CA LEU A 42 -2.27 -12.48 -2.86
C LEU A 42 -2.26 -13.93 -2.35
N GLU A 43 -3.00 -14.81 -3.03
CA GLU A 43 -2.93 -16.25 -2.76
C GLU A 43 -1.66 -16.82 -3.41
N GLU A 44 -0.53 -16.84 -2.68
CA GLU A 44 0.61 -17.65 -3.11
C GLU A 44 1.54 -18.08 -1.96
N ASP A 45 1.27 -19.29 -1.46
CA ASP A 45 2.14 -20.45 -1.21
C ASP A 45 3.68 -20.32 -1.12
N SER A 46 4.22 -19.25 -0.55
CA SER A 46 5.65 -19.19 -0.26
C SER A 46 5.92 -18.70 1.15
N LYS A 47 6.71 -19.52 1.85
CA LYS A 47 7.32 -19.31 3.17
C LYS A 47 8.25 -18.09 3.13
N ARG A 48 7.71 -16.90 2.91
CA ARG A 48 8.46 -15.64 2.86
C ARG A 48 8.75 -15.19 4.30
N ARG A 49 9.93 -14.61 4.49
CA ARG A 49 10.38 -14.14 5.81
C ARG A 49 9.41 -13.05 6.27
N ALA A 50 8.86 -13.18 7.46
CA ALA A 50 7.84 -12.29 8.03
C ALA A 50 8.29 -10.83 8.26
N THR A 51 9.44 -10.43 7.72
CA THR A 51 10.10 -9.14 7.98
C THR A 51 10.10 -8.22 6.76
N ASP A 52 9.97 -8.76 5.56
CA ASP A 52 9.99 -7.94 4.33
C ASP A 52 8.60 -7.42 4.00
N LYS A 53 8.49 -6.09 3.77
CA LYS A 53 7.25 -5.45 3.31
C LYS A 53 6.89 -6.00 1.92
N ASN A 54 5.72 -6.62 1.79
CA ASN A 54 5.24 -7.14 0.51
C ASN A 54 4.57 -6.00 -0.29
N TRP A 55 5.29 -5.43 -1.24
CA TRP A 55 4.76 -4.34 -2.08
C TRP A 55 4.03 -4.90 -3.30
N SER A 56 3.03 -4.15 -3.79
CA SER A 56 2.30 -4.52 -5.00
C SER A 56 3.26 -4.74 -6.18
N PRO A 57 3.05 -5.79 -6.98
CA PRO A 57 3.88 -6.04 -8.17
C PRO A 57 3.70 -4.96 -9.24
N GLN A 58 2.51 -4.36 -9.29
CA GLN A 58 2.12 -3.32 -10.22
C GLN A 58 2.33 -1.92 -9.64
N VAL A 59 2.46 -0.94 -10.54
CA VAL A 59 2.53 0.48 -10.21
C VAL A 59 1.19 1.15 -10.47
N TYR A 60 0.89 2.15 -9.64
CA TYR A 60 -0.36 2.89 -9.62
C TYR A 60 -0.10 4.38 -9.64
N HIS A 61 -1.11 5.12 -10.09
CA HIS A 61 -1.22 6.57 -9.98
C HIS A 61 -2.19 6.95 -8.87
N ILE A 62 -2.05 8.18 -8.35
CA ILE A 62 -3.02 8.72 -7.40
C ILE A 62 -4.29 9.11 -8.16
N LYS A 63 -5.42 8.53 -7.77
CA LYS A 63 -6.74 8.88 -8.29
C LYS A 63 -7.35 10.04 -7.53
N LYS A 64 -7.30 9.98 -6.19
CA LYS A 64 -7.95 10.93 -5.29
C LYS A 64 -7.25 10.96 -3.95
N LEU A 65 -7.19 12.14 -3.34
CA LEU A 65 -6.78 12.30 -1.95
C LEU A 65 -7.99 12.69 -1.10
N LEU A 66 -8.04 12.19 0.13
CA LEU A 66 -8.94 12.66 1.17
C LEU A 66 -8.09 13.20 2.33
N VAL A 67 -8.17 14.50 2.52
CA VAL A 67 -7.45 15.22 3.58
C VAL A 67 -8.47 15.69 4.61
N GLN A 68 -8.25 15.34 5.87
CA GLN A 68 -9.06 15.81 6.99
C GLN A 68 -8.16 16.40 8.07
N LYS A 69 -8.67 17.37 8.82
CA LYS A 69 -7.92 17.98 9.93
C LYS A 69 -7.62 16.92 10.99
N ASN A 70 -6.37 16.86 11.45
CA ASN A 70 -5.92 15.93 12.49
C ASN A 70 -6.16 14.44 12.16
N GLN A 71 -6.21 14.08 10.88
CA GLN A 71 -6.27 12.69 10.42
C GLN A 71 -5.24 12.45 9.32
N PRO A 72 -4.75 11.21 9.14
CA PRO A 72 -3.82 10.90 8.07
C PRO A 72 -4.47 11.16 6.71
N VAL A 73 -3.66 11.61 5.75
CA VAL A 73 -4.11 11.74 4.36
C VAL A 73 -4.36 10.34 3.79
N LEU A 74 -5.54 10.15 3.20
CA LEU A 74 -5.91 8.91 2.52
C LEU A 74 -5.76 9.07 1.02
N TYR A 75 -5.17 8.07 0.39
CA TYR A 75 -4.87 8.01 -1.04
C TYR A 75 -5.68 6.89 -1.69
N TRP A 76 -6.45 7.23 -2.72
CA TRP A 76 -7.08 6.28 -3.62
C TRP A 76 -6.21 6.12 -4.85
N LEU A 77 -5.95 4.88 -5.25
CA LEU A 77 -5.04 4.53 -6.32
C LEU A 77 -5.80 4.04 -7.56
N ILE A 78 -5.19 4.19 -8.73
CA ILE A 78 -5.68 3.66 -10.01
C ILE A 78 -4.50 3.13 -10.83
N ASP A 79 -4.65 1.98 -11.45
CA ASP A 79 -3.65 1.46 -12.39
C ASP A 79 -3.82 2.08 -13.79
N ASN A 80 -2.96 1.68 -14.72
CA ASN A 80 -3.03 2.13 -16.12
C ASN A 80 -4.24 1.58 -16.88
N GLU A 81 -4.88 0.52 -16.38
CA GLU A 81 -6.04 -0.13 -16.97
C GLU A 81 -7.37 0.46 -16.45
N GLY A 82 -7.30 1.36 -15.45
CA GLY A 82 -8.45 1.97 -14.82
C GLY A 82 -9.00 1.21 -13.61
N ASN A 83 -8.37 0.11 -13.20
CA ASN A 83 -8.75 -0.61 -12.00
C ASN A 83 -8.21 0.11 -10.77
N SER A 84 -8.92 -0.03 -9.65
CA SER A 84 -8.57 0.61 -8.39
C SER A 84 -8.78 -0.41 -7.27
N PRO A 85 -7.87 -0.50 -6.29
CA PRO A 85 -8.16 -1.25 -5.07
C PRO A 85 -9.44 -0.75 -4.40
N GLU A 86 -10.18 -1.65 -3.74
CA GLU A 86 -11.42 -1.29 -3.03
C GLU A 86 -11.18 -0.48 -1.74
N ARG A 87 -9.91 -0.24 -1.38
CA ARG A 87 -9.50 0.48 -0.16
C ARG A 87 -8.59 1.67 -0.47
N SER A 88 -8.54 2.59 0.49
CA SER A 88 -7.60 3.72 0.51
C SER A 88 -6.37 3.42 1.36
N PHE A 89 -5.28 4.12 1.10
CA PHE A 89 -3.99 3.91 1.75
C PHE A 89 -3.49 5.17 2.46
N VAL A 90 -2.68 5.01 3.51
CA VAL A 90 -1.92 6.11 4.12
C VAL A 90 -0.50 6.18 3.55
N HIS A 91 0.20 7.31 3.76
CA HIS A 91 1.56 7.51 3.22
C HIS A 91 2.56 6.38 3.56
N GLU A 92 2.51 5.81 4.77
CA GLU A 92 3.39 4.71 5.21
C GLU A 92 3.16 3.38 4.47
N GLU A 93 1.99 3.23 3.84
CA GLU A 93 1.58 2.07 3.04
C GLU A 93 1.88 2.26 1.56
N LEU A 94 2.48 3.40 1.19
CA LEU A 94 2.84 3.73 -0.18
C LEU A 94 4.35 3.79 -0.34
N LEU A 95 4.83 3.26 -1.46
CA LEU A 95 6.21 3.35 -1.90
C LEU A 95 6.25 4.13 -3.21
N VAL A 96 6.88 5.31 -3.18
CA VAL A 96 7.11 6.12 -4.39
C VAL A 96 8.22 5.48 -5.22
N ILE A 97 7.93 5.25 -6.50
CA ILE A 97 8.84 4.67 -7.47
C ILE A 97 9.39 5.81 -8.34
N PRO A 98 10.72 6.03 -8.38
CA PRO A 98 11.33 6.95 -9.31
C PRO A 98 10.98 6.59 -10.76
N HIS A 99 10.72 7.59 -11.61
CA HIS A 99 10.43 7.35 -13.03
C HIS A 99 11.55 6.59 -13.77
N ASP A 100 12.79 6.70 -13.30
CA ASP A 100 13.95 6.00 -13.85
C ASP A 100 14.07 4.53 -13.41
N THR A 101 13.11 4.02 -12.63
CA THR A 101 13.12 2.63 -12.19
C THR A 101 12.71 1.73 -13.34
N GLU A 102 13.64 0.96 -13.88
CA GLU A 102 13.34 -0.11 -14.82
C GLU A 102 12.41 -1.13 -14.15
N LEU A 103 11.18 -1.25 -14.66
CA LEU A 103 10.26 -2.27 -14.19
C LEU A 103 10.70 -3.64 -14.71
N PRO A 104 10.60 -4.70 -13.88
CA PRO A 104 10.88 -6.04 -14.37
C PRO A 104 9.91 -6.36 -15.52
N PRO A 105 10.32 -7.18 -16.49
CA PRO A 105 9.48 -7.55 -17.62
C PRO A 105 8.14 -8.13 -17.15
N GLN A 106 7.05 -7.85 -17.89
CA GLN A 106 5.70 -8.30 -17.55
C GLN A 106 5.58 -9.82 -17.31
N TRP A 107 6.40 -10.64 -17.98
CA TRP A 107 6.42 -12.10 -17.79
C TRP A 107 6.87 -12.54 -16.39
N VAL A 108 7.52 -11.68 -15.62
CA VAL A 108 7.87 -11.93 -14.20
C VAL A 108 6.66 -11.71 -13.28
N LEU A 109 5.69 -10.91 -13.71
CA LEU A 109 4.50 -10.55 -12.91
C LEU A 109 3.32 -11.51 -13.11
N THR A 110 3.37 -12.32 -14.17
CA THR A 110 2.42 -13.39 -14.48
C THR A 110 3.08 -14.74 -14.21
N SER A 111 2.98 -15.27 -12.98
CA SER A 111 3.36 -16.65 -12.69
C SER A 111 2.30 -17.36 -11.87
#